data_AF-A0AA48RFD3-F1
#
_entry.id   AF-A0AA48RFD3-F1
#
_cell.length_a   1.000
_cell.length_b   1.000
_cell.length_c   1.000
_cell.angle_alpha   90.00
_cell.angle_beta   90.00
_cell.angle_gamma   90.00
#
_symmetry.space_group_name_H-M   'P 1'
#
loop_
_entity.id
_entity.type
_entity.pdbx_description
1 polymer ?
#
loop_
_entity_poly.entity_id
_entity_poly.type
_entity_poly.pdbx_seq_one_letter_code
_entity_poly.pdbx_strand_id
1 'polypeptide(L)' 'MNISLEQAIEIHARALVNKFREGAPVTARRYAAARRDCGDPGGPEVWIAVALAAERILLQFAEEAASDESAFAAHRFK' A
#
# COMPACT_ATOMS: atom_id res chain seq x y z
N MET A 1 22.02 -6.48 8.55
CA MET A 1 21.28 -5.90 7.41
C MET A 1 20.58 -4.65 7.93
N ASN A 2 21.00 -3.46 7.52
CA ASN A 2 20.36 -2.21 7.94
C ASN A 2 19.28 -1.87 6.93
N ILE A 3 18.01 -2.05 7.31
CA ILE A 3 16.86 -1.67 6.51
C ILE A 3 16.54 -0.22 6.84
N SER A 4 16.38 0.64 5.83
CA SER A 4 15.96 2.03 6.05
C SER A 4 14.49 2.09 6.52
N LEU A 5 14.10 3.19 7.17
CA LEU A 5 12.71 3.40 7.55
C LEU A 5 11.76 3.31 6.35
N GLU A 6 12.16 3.89 5.21
CA GLU A 6 11.39 3.85 3.96
C GLU A 6 11.21 2.42 3.45
N GLN A 7 12.26 1.60 3.48
CA GLN A 7 12.18 0.19 3.10
C GLN A 7 11.26 -0.58 4.05
N ALA A 8 11.31 -0.31 5.35
CA ALA A 8 10.42 -0.94 6.31
C ALA A 8 8.94 -0.57 6.06
N ILE A 9 8.67 0.70 5.73
CA ILE A 9 7.35 1.19 5.35
C ILE A 9 6.84 0.46 4.10
N GLU A 10 7.66 0.34 3.05
CA GLU A 10 7.26 -0.35 1.83
C GLU A 10 6.98 -1.83 2.04
N ILE A 11 7.82 -2.52 2.82
CA ILE A 11 7.61 -3.94 3.16
C ILE A 11 6.28 -4.10 3.90
N HIS A 12 5.97 -3.22 4.86
CA HIS A 12 4.70 -3.26 5.59
C HIS A 12 3.50 -2.96 4.70
N ALA A 13 3.60 -1.95 3.83
CA ALA A 13 2.55 -1.59 2.89
C ALA A 13 2.24 -2.76 1.94
N ARG A 14 3.26 -3.41 1.38
CA ARG A 14 3.10 -4.62 0.55
C ARG A 14 2.45 -5.77 1.32
N ALA A 15 2.85 -6.00 2.56
CA ALA A 15 2.24 -7.03 3.39
C ALA A 15 0.74 -6.76 3.63
N LEU A 16 0.37 -5.51 3.89
CA LEU A 16 -1.04 -5.12 4.04
C LEU A 16 -1.82 -5.25 2.74
N VAL A 17 -1.29 -4.77 1.61
CA VAL A 17 -1.94 -4.89 0.30
C VAL A 17 -2.16 -6.36 -0.06
N ASN A 18 -1.20 -7.23 0.22
CA ASN A 18 -1.37 -8.67 -0.02
C ASN A 18 -2.47 -9.29 0.85
N LYS A 19 -2.59 -8.85 2.11
CA LYS A 19 -3.56 -9.42 3.07
C LYS A 19 -4.97 -8.85 2.91
N PHE A 20 -5.08 -7.54 2.70
CA PHE A 20 -6.34 -6.79 2.76
C PHE A 20 -6.77 -6.20 1.40
N ARG A 21 -5.92 -6.32 0.37
CA ARG A 21 -6.16 -5.75 -0.96
C ARG A 21 -6.51 -4.27 -0.86
N GLU A 22 -7.64 -3.85 -1.41
CA GLU A 22 -8.15 -2.48 -1.40
C GLU A 22 -8.37 -1.92 0.02
N GLY A 23 -8.56 -2.80 1.01
CA GLY A 23 -8.73 -2.40 2.42
C GLY A 23 -7.42 -2.05 3.15
N ALA A 24 -6.26 -2.20 2.50
CA ALA A 24 -4.96 -1.98 3.13
C ALA A 24 -4.75 -0.54 3.64
N PRO A 25 -5.04 0.53 2.86
CA PRO A 25 -4.87 1.91 3.33
C PRO A 25 -5.78 2.24 4.52
N VAL A 26 -7.04 1.79 4.46
CA VAL A 26 -8.02 2.00 5.54
C VAL A 26 -7.54 1.32 6.82
N THR A 27 -7.05 0.09 6.71
CA THR A 27 -6.49 -0.67 7.84
C THR A 27 -5.29 0.05 8.46
N ALA A 28 -4.35 0.54 7.65
CA ALA A 28 -3.20 1.31 8.13
C ALA A 28 -3.62 2.60 8.86
N ARG A 29 -4.59 3.35 8.32
CA ARG A 29 -5.15 4.55 8.98
C ARG A 29 -5.80 4.24 10.33
N ARG A 30 -6.49 3.10 10.45
CA ARG A 30 -7.06 2.64 11.74
C ARG A 30 -5.96 2.35 12.77
N TYR A 31 -4.84 1.75 12.35
CA TYR A 31 -3.69 1.57 13.23
C TYR A 31 -3.06 2.90 13.62
N ALA A 32 -2.96 3.88 12.71
CA ALA A 32 -2.47 5.21 13.04
C ALA A 32 -3.33 5.88 14.14
N ALA A 33 -4.65 5.79 14.02
CA ALA A 33 -5.58 6.30 15.03
C ALA A 33 -5.38 5.59 16.38
N ALA A 34 -5.32 4.26 16.39
CA ALA A 34 -5.10 3.49 17.61
C ALA A 34 -3.76 3.82 18.31
N ARG A 35 -2.72 4.15 17.55
CA ARG A 35 -1.42 4.57 18.12
C ARG A 35 -1.45 5.98 18.69
N ARG A 36 -2.24 6.86 18.09
CA ARG A 36 -2.47 8.20 18.63
C ARG A 36 -3.18 8.11 19.97
N ASP A 37 -4.19 7.25 20.07
CA ASP A 37 -4.98 7.06 21.29
C ASP A 37 -4.15 6.44 22.43
N CYS A 38 -3.11 5.66 22.12
CA CYS A 38 -2.19 5.12 23.13
C CYS A 38 -1.01 6.04 23.48
N GLY A 39 -0.97 7.26 22.93
CA GLY A 39 0.07 8.25 23.24
C GLY A 39 1.45 7.93 22.69
N ASP A 40 1.54 7.14 21.61
CA ASP A 40 2.80 6.87 20.91
C ASP A 40 3.19 8.09 20.03
N PRO A 41 4.28 8.83 20.33
CA PRO A 41 4.61 10.09 19.68
C PRO A 41 5.23 9.97 18.28
N GLY A 42 5.24 8.80 17.65
CA GLY A 42 5.70 8.62 16.27
C GLY A 42 5.08 7.43 15.52
N GLY A 43 4.42 6.53 16.25
CA GLY A 43 3.63 5.44 15.66
C GLY A 43 2.60 5.91 14.63
N PRO A 44 1.78 6.94 14.91
CA PRO A 44 0.77 7.42 13.97
C PRO A 44 1.36 7.81 12.61
N GLU A 45 2.44 8.57 12.59
CA GLU A 45 3.08 9.10 11.39
C GLU A 45 3.62 7.97 10.50
N VAL A 46 4.23 6.96 11.11
CA VAL A 46 4.71 5.76 10.40
C VAL A 46 3.54 5.01 9.76
N TRP A 47 2.44 4.81 10.50
CA TRP A 47 1.25 4.13 9.97
C TRP A 47 0.55 4.93 8.86
N ILE A 48 0.57 6.26 8.92
CA ILE A 48 0.10 7.10 7.80
C ILE A 48 1.00 6.93 6.58
N ALA A 49 2.32 6.89 6.74
CA ALA A 49 3.24 6.65 5.63
C ALA A 49 3.02 5.27 4.99
N VAL A 50 2.74 4.24 5.80
CA VAL A 50 2.34 2.90 5.32
C VAL A 50 1.03 2.96 4.53
N ALA A 51 0.05 3.74 4.98
CA ALA A 51 -1.22 3.89 4.26
C ALA A 51 -1.02 4.51 2.87
N LEU A 52 -0.22 5.56 2.77
CA LEU A 52 0.10 6.23 1.51
C LEU A 52 0.89 5.32 0.56
N ALA A 53 1.84 4.55 1.09
CA ALA A 53 2.57 3.57 0.30
C ALA A 53 1.64 2.45 -0.22
N ALA A 54 0.67 2.00 0.59
CA ALA A 54 -0.32 1.02 0.16
C ALA A 54 -1.22 1.55 -0.96
N GLU A 55 -1.64 2.82 -0.91
CA GLU A 55 -2.40 3.47 -1.99
C GLU A 55 -1.60 3.50 -3.29
N ARG A 56 -0.32 3.89 -3.23
CA ARG A 56 0.57 3.89 -4.39
C ARG A 56 0.70 2.51 -5.03
N ILE A 57 0.89 1.47 -4.21
CA ILE A 57 1.02 0.08 -4.70
C ILE A 57 -0.28 -0.38 -5.37
N LEU A 58 -1.44 -0.07 -4.78
CA LEU A 58 -2.73 -0.44 -5.38
C LEU A 58 -2.96 0.28 -6.71
N LEU A 59 -2.60 1.57 -6.80
CA LEU A 59 -2.68 2.31 -8.05
C LEU A 59 -1.80 1.69 -9.12
N GLN A 60 -0.56 1.33 -8.77
CA GLN A 60 0.35 0.65 -9.68
C GLN A 60 -0.23 -0.68 -10.19
N PHE A 61 -0.85 -1.48 -9.33
CA PHE A 61 -1.50 -2.72 -9.76
C PHE A 61 -2.70 -2.47 -10.69
N ALA A 62 -3.45 -1.39 -10.47
CA ALA A 62 -4.56 -1.03 -11.34
C ALA A 62 -4.06 -0.57 -12.73
N GLU A 63 -2.98 0.21 -12.78
CA GLU A 63 -2.34 0.65 -14.02
C GLU A 63 -1.73 -0.52 -14.81
N GLU A 64 -1.07 -1.45 -14.11
CA GLU A 64 -0.53 -2.69 -14.70
C GLU A 64 -1.66 -3.55 -15.28
N ALA A 65 -2.74 -3.77 -14.53
CA ALA A 65 -3.90 -4.54 -15.01
C ALA A 65 -4.58 -3.89 -16.24
N ALA A 66 -4.72 -2.57 -16.26
CA ALA A 66 -5.30 -1.85 -17.39
C ALA A 66 -4.41 -1.92 -18.65
N SER A 67 -3.09 -1.91 -18.46
CA SER A 67 -2.11 -2.03 -19.55
C SER A 67 -2.13 -3.44 -20.16
N ASP A 68 -2.26 -4.48 -19.33
CA ASP A 68 -2.37 -5.87 -19.78
C ASP A 68 -3.67 -6.13 -20.57
N GLU A 69 -4.79 -5.56 -20.14
CA GLU A 69 -6.07 -5.70 -20.85
C GLU A 69 -6.05 -5.01 -22.23
N SER A 70 -5.39 -3.86 -22.33
CA SER A 70 -5.17 -3.15 -23.61
C SER A 70 -4.30 -3.95 -24.58
N ALA A 71 -3.21 -4.54 -24.08
CA ALA A 71 -2.31 -5.38 -24.87
C ALA A 71 -3.02 -6.65 -25.39
N PHE A 72 -3.83 -7.29 -24.55
CA PHE A 72 -4.60 -8.47 -24.95
C PHE A 72 -5.68 -8.13 -25.98
N ALA A 73 -6.39 -7.01 -25.81
CA ALA A 73 -7.40 -6.55 -26.77
C ALA A 73 -6.79 -6.26 -28.16
N ALA A 74 -5.60 -5.66 -28.22
CA ALA A 74 -4.91 -5.35 -29.48
C ALA A 74 -4.50 -6.61 -30.28
N HIS A 75 -4.30 -7.75 -29.61
CA HIS A 75 -3.92 -9.01 -30.26
C HIS A 75 -5.10 -9.86 -30.76
N ARG A 76 -6.33 -9.62 -30.28
CA ARG A 76 -7.52 -10.41 -30.65
C ARG A 76 -8.17 -9.97 -31.98
N PHE A 77 -7.83 -8.79 -32.50
CA PHE A 77 -8.39 -8.22 -33.73
C PHE A 77 -7.45 -8.32 -34.95
N LYS A 78 -6.48 -9.25 -34.95
CA LYS A 78 -5.67 -9.62 -36.12
C LYS A 78 -5.96 -11.07 -36.49
#